data_AF-A0A2K3PHT8-F1
#
_entry.id   AF-A0A2K3PHT8-F1
#
_cell.length_a   1.000
_cell.length_b   1.000
_cell.length_c   1.000
_cell.angle_alpha   90.00
_cell.angle_beta   90.00
_cell.angle_gamma   90.00
#
_symmetry.space_group_name_H-M   'P 1'
#
loop_
_entity.id
_entity.type
_entity.pdbx_description
1 polymer ?
#
loop_
_entity_poly.entity_id
_entity_poly.type
_entity_poly.pdbx_seq_one_letter_code
_entity_poly.pdbx_strand_id
1 'polypeptide(L)'
;MNHQRELQSYHYDKDEYEGLPFDFHGGYVGYIGYDLKVECAVTSNHHKSKTPDACFFFADNLVAIDHKNDHVYLLAIHEENSSVLQWLDDTEEKLLSLTGSVRMDLERQYSHPSTFSSHKVGFAAEKSREQYIGDVKKCLNYIKDGESYELCLTTQIRKPIEVLNSLGLYLHLRERNPAPYAAWLNFPKEDLCICCSSPERFLQLDRNDMLEAKPIKGTITRGATEEEDEQLKLKLQLSEKDQAENLMIVDLLRNDLGRVCDPGSVHVPHLMDIQSYATVHTMVSTIRGKKRSDISAVDCVKAAFPGGSMTGAPKLRSMELLDSLESCSRGIYSGCIGFFSYNQTFDLNIVIRTVIIHEGEASIGAGGAIVALSNPEDEYEEMILKTKAPASTVIDFE
;
A
#
# COMPACT_ATOMS: atom_id res chain seq x y z
N MET A 1 1.22 13.24 -17.34
CA MET A 1 1.16 13.27 -18.82
C MET A 1 2.51 13.01 -19.48
N ASN A 2 3.63 13.56 -18.98
CA ASN A 2 4.96 13.29 -19.58
C ASN A 2 5.40 11.81 -19.45
N HIS A 3 5.30 11.21 -18.26
CA HIS A 3 5.73 9.83 -18.05
C HIS A 3 4.95 8.76 -18.84
N GLN A 4 3.69 9.03 -19.21
CA GLN A 4 2.93 8.10 -20.07
C GLN A 4 3.45 8.11 -21.51
N ARG A 5 3.79 9.28 -22.05
CA ARG A 5 4.41 9.40 -23.37
C ARG A 5 5.80 8.79 -23.37
N GLU A 6 6.52 8.92 -22.26
CA GLU A 6 7.84 8.32 -22.03
C GLU A 6 7.73 6.79 -22.01
N LEU A 7 6.84 6.19 -21.20
CA LEU A 7 6.59 4.74 -21.19
C LEU A 7 6.23 4.20 -22.58
N GLN A 8 5.39 4.92 -23.33
CA GLN A 8 4.99 4.53 -24.69
C GLN A 8 6.10 4.71 -25.74
N SER A 9 7.17 5.44 -25.43
CA SER A 9 8.29 5.68 -26.35
C SER A 9 9.37 4.60 -26.30
N TYR A 10 9.36 3.74 -25.27
CA TYR A 10 10.28 2.61 -25.19
C TYR A 10 9.79 1.47 -26.08
N HIS A 11 10.62 1.06 -27.03
CA HIS A 11 10.44 -0.19 -27.76
C HIS A 11 11.00 -1.33 -26.92
N TYR A 12 10.28 -2.45 -26.87
CA TYR A 12 10.74 -3.67 -26.22
C TYR A 12 10.50 -4.87 -27.13
N ASP A 13 11.43 -5.81 -27.12
CA ASP A 13 11.23 -7.13 -27.73
C ASP A 13 10.56 -8.04 -26.69
N LYS A 14 9.43 -8.66 -27.06
CA LYS A 14 8.73 -9.59 -26.17
C LYS A 14 9.54 -10.86 -25.91
N ASP A 15 10.40 -11.22 -26.86
CA ASP A 15 11.16 -12.47 -26.83
C ASP A 15 12.30 -12.40 -25.80
N GLU A 16 12.84 -11.20 -25.51
CA GLU A 16 13.92 -10.98 -24.53
C GLU A 16 13.49 -11.26 -23.07
N TYR A 17 12.19 -11.21 -22.80
CA TYR A 17 11.63 -11.35 -21.46
C TYR A 17 10.68 -12.55 -21.32
N GLU A 18 10.60 -13.38 -22.37
CA GLU A 18 9.83 -14.61 -22.35
C GLU A 18 10.39 -15.56 -21.29
N GLY A 19 9.53 -16.05 -20.39
CA GLY A 19 9.92 -16.97 -19.31
C GLY A 19 10.29 -16.32 -17.98
N LEU A 20 10.38 -14.98 -17.87
CA LEU A 20 10.59 -14.33 -16.57
C LEU A 20 9.39 -14.53 -15.62
N PRO A 21 9.60 -14.91 -14.34
CA PRO A 21 8.54 -15.26 -13.41
C PRO A 21 7.85 -14.05 -12.76
N PHE A 22 8.23 -12.82 -13.14
CA PHE A 22 7.71 -11.57 -12.59
C PHE A 22 7.36 -10.58 -13.70
N ASP A 23 6.48 -9.63 -13.38
CA ASP A 23 5.92 -8.68 -14.36
C ASP A 23 6.71 -7.36 -14.45
N PHE A 24 7.51 -7.01 -13.43
CA PHE A 24 8.34 -5.81 -13.46
C PHE A 24 9.64 -6.05 -14.23
N HIS A 25 9.77 -5.47 -15.42
CA HIS A 25 10.99 -5.58 -16.23
C HIS A 25 11.87 -4.32 -16.17
N GLY A 26 11.52 -3.39 -15.29
CA GLY A 26 12.09 -2.03 -15.21
C GLY A 26 11.06 -0.98 -15.63
N GLY A 27 11.33 0.28 -15.30
CA GLY A 27 10.36 1.38 -15.43
C GLY A 27 10.29 2.25 -14.18
N TYR A 28 9.14 2.85 -13.89
CA TYR A 28 9.00 3.74 -12.74
C TYR A 28 8.65 2.99 -11.46
N VAL A 29 9.37 3.28 -10.38
CA VAL A 29 9.06 2.79 -9.03
C VAL A 29 8.86 3.99 -8.12
N GLY A 30 7.79 3.98 -7.33
CA GLY A 30 7.43 5.15 -6.54
C GLY A 30 6.06 5.06 -5.89
N TYR A 31 5.50 6.22 -5.59
CA TYR A 31 4.19 6.36 -4.96
C TYR A 31 3.32 7.42 -5.63
N ILE A 32 2.01 7.27 -5.42
CA ILE A 32 0.95 8.22 -5.76
C ILE A 32 0.24 8.55 -4.45
N GLY A 33 0.31 9.81 -4.01
CA GLY A 33 -0.37 10.30 -2.83
C GLY A 33 -1.89 10.37 -3.02
N TYR A 34 -2.65 10.23 -1.94
CA TYR A 34 -4.11 10.25 -1.92
C TYR A 34 -4.70 11.53 -2.51
N ASP A 35 -4.01 12.65 -2.34
CA ASP A 35 -4.43 13.97 -2.83
C ASP A 35 -4.48 14.05 -4.36
N LEU A 36 -3.87 13.11 -5.10
CA LEU A 36 -4.07 12.97 -6.55
C LEU A 36 -5.47 12.48 -6.93
N LYS A 37 -6.38 12.29 -5.96
CA LYS A 37 -7.82 12.13 -6.19
C LYS A 37 -8.41 13.25 -7.07
N VAL A 38 -7.83 14.45 -7.07
CA VAL A 38 -8.26 15.56 -7.95
C VAL A 38 -8.07 15.27 -9.44
N GLU A 39 -7.11 14.41 -9.80
CA GLU A 39 -6.92 13.92 -11.16
C GLU A 39 -7.89 12.78 -11.54
N CYS A 40 -8.72 12.35 -10.58
CA CYS A 40 -9.58 11.17 -10.65
C CYS A 40 -11.08 11.52 -10.43
N ALA A 41 -11.49 12.72 -10.88
CA ALA A 41 -12.85 13.28 -10.82
C ALA A 41 -13.27 13.99 -9.52
N VAL A 42 -12.36 14.21 -8.57
CA VAL A 42 -12.60 15.12 -7.42
C VAL A 42 -12.28 16.56 -7.82
N THR A 43 -13.10 17.52 -7.39
CA THR A 43 -12.96 18.92 -7.82
C THR A 43 -11.74 19.63 -7.22
N SER A 44 -11.45 19.37 -5.94
CA SER A 44 -10.36 20.05 -5.22
C SER A 44 -10.01 19.31 -3.93
N ASN A 45 -8.82 19.56 -3.40
CA ASN A 45 -8.44 19.18 -2.04
C ASN A 45 -8.63 20.37 -1.09
N HIS A 46 -9.24 20.14 0.07
CA HIS A 46 -9.34 21.12 1.16
C HIS A 46 -8.01 21.33 1.89
N HIS A 47 -7.18 20.30 1.92
CA HIS A 47 -5.89 20.30 2.59
C HIS A 47 -4.77 20.06 1.58
N LYS A 48 -3.57 20.58 1.90
CA LYS A 48 -2.39 20.41 1.07
C LYS A 48 -1.38 19.49 1.76
N SER A 49 -0.91 18.47 1.06
CA SER A 49 0.18 17.62 1.52
C SER A 49 1.49 18.40 1.71
N LYS A 50 2.29 18.01 2.71
CA LYS A 50 3.67 18.50 2.88
C LYS A 50 4.65 17.79 1.94
N THR A 51 4.39 16.51 1.65
CA THR A 51 5.18 15.72 0.69
C THR A 51 4.68 15.97 -0.74
N PRO A 52 5.50 15.69 -1.76
CA PRO A 52 5.02 15.65 -3.14
C PRO A 52 3.79 14.74 -3.30
N ASP A 53 2.89 15.12 -4.23
CA ASP A 53 1.69 14.35 -4.52
C ASP A 53 2.00 13.03 -5.26
N ALA A 54 3.17 12.95 -5.91
CA ALA A 54 3.75 11.73 -6.45
C ALA A 54 5.26 11.88 -6.54
N CYS A 55 6.00 10.79 -6.34
CA CYS A 55 7.44 10.75 -6.57
C CYS A 55 7.84 9.37 -7.10
N PHE A 56 8.60 9.36 -8.20
CA PHE A 56 9.06 8.15 -8.88
C PHE A 56 10.52 8.30 -9.27
N PHE A 57 11.27 7.21 -9.20
CA PHE A 57 12.54 7.07 -9.92
C PHE A 57 12.36 6.07 -11.06
N PHE A 58 13.14 6.26 -12.13
CA PHE A 58 13.22 5.29 -13.21
C PHE A 58 14.27 4.25 -12.84
N ALA A 59 13.85 3.00 -12.70
CA ALA A 59 14.69 1.85 -12.43
C ALA A 59 15.01 1.17 -13.77
N ASP A 60 16.18 1.51 -14.29
CA ASP A 60 16.79 0.92 -15.49
C ASP A 60 17.69 -0.27 -15.15
N ASN A 61 18.23 -0.35 -13.94
CA ASN A 61 19.05 -1.47 -13.46
C ASN A 61 18.35 -2.16 -12.29
N LEU A 62 18.21 -3.48 -12.34
CA LEU A 62 17.46 -4.22 -11.34
C LEU A 62 18.04 -5.59 -11.02
N VAL A 63 17.91 -5.96 -9.75
CA VAL A 63 18.22 -7.29 -9.22
C VAL A 63 16.92 -7.87 -8.70
N ALA A 64 16.42 -8.92 -9.35
CA ALA A 64 15.22 -9.64 -8.93
C ALA A 64 15.62 -10.94 -8.22
N ILE A 65 15.14 -11.13 -6.99
CA ILE A 65 15.42 -12.32 -6.19
C ILE A 65 14.12 -13.14 -6.10
N ASP A 66 14.10 -14.28 -6.78
CA ASP A 66 13.02 -15.26 -6.69
C ASP A 66 13.30 -16.25 -5.56
N HIS A 67 12.77 -15.94 -4.38
CA HIS A 67 12.90 -16.79 -3.20
C HIS A 67 12.25 -18.17 -3.35
N LYS A 68 11.31 -18.36 -4.28
CA LYS A 68 10.61 -19.64 -4.47
C LYS A 68 11.47 -20.64 -5.23
N ASN A 69 12.16 -20.16 -6.27
CA ASN A 69 13.01 -20.99 -7.12
C ASN A 69 14.51 -20.83 -6.80
N ASP A 70 14.86 -19.98 -5.84
CA ASP A 70 16.25 -19.65 -5.47
C ASP A 70 17.07 -19.11 -6.65
N HIS A 71 16.43 -18.28 -7.47
CA HIS A 71 17.05 -17.65 -8.64
C HIS A 71 17.28 -16.16 -8.40
N VAL A 72 18.39 -15.64 -8.93
CA VAL A 72 18.68 -14.21 -8.99
C VAL A 72 18.78 -13.80 -10.45
N TYR A 73 18.03 -12.77 -10.84
CA TYR A 73 18.03 -12.23 -12.20
C TYR A 73 18.62 -10.82 -12.16
N LEU A 74 19.54 -10.54 -13.08
CA LEU A 74 20.07 -9.21 -13.34
C LEU A 74 19.49 -8.71 -14.66
N LEU A 75 18.82 -7.55 -14.62
CA LEU A 75 18.28 -6.92 -15.82
C LEU A 75 18.74 -5.48 -15.88
N ALA A 76 19.00 -5.01 -17.11
CA ALA A 76 19.35 -3.64 -17.39
C ALA A 76 18.61 -3.17 -18.65
N ILE A 77 17.96 -2.00 -18.59
CA ILE A 77 17.36 -1.30 -19.73
C ILE A 77 18.43 -0.38 -20.31
N HIS A 78 18.66 -0.48 -21.62
CA HIS A 78 19.68 0.32 -22.27
C HIS A 78 19.36 0.65 -23.71
N GLU A 79 20.01 1.70 -24.22
CA GLU A 79 20.05 1.97 -25.66
C GLU A 79 20.94 0.94 -26.35
N GLU A 80 20.61 0.54 -27.59
CA GLU A 80 21.30 -0.51 -28.35
C GLU A 80 22.83 -0.33 -28.48
N ASN A 81 23.37 0.88 -28.25
CA ASN A 81 24.77 1.23 -28.46
C ASN A 81 25.58 1.52 -27.18
N SER A 82 25.08 1.22 -25.98
CA SER A 82 25.80 1.47 -24.72
C SER A 82 26.47 0.22 -24.11
N SER A 83 27.61 0.41 -23.43
CA SER A 83 28.45 -0.67 -22.86
C SER A 83 27.89 -1.20 -21.52
N VAL A 84 26.69 -1.75 -21.53
CA VAL A 84 25.92 -2.12 -20.32
C VAL A 84 26.41 -3.38 -19.62
N LEU A 85 27.20 -4.20 -20.34
CA LEU A 85 27.83 -5.41 -19.78
C LEU A 85 28.58 -5.12 -18.48
N GLN A 86 29.20 -3.94 -18.34
CA GLN A 86 29.98 -3.64 -17.14
C GLN A 86 29.16 -3.63 -15.84
N TRP A 87 27.94 -3.07 -15.83
CA TRP A 87 27.13 -3.07 -14.60
C TRP A 87 26.65 -4.47 -14.22
N LEU A 88 26.26 -5.26 -15.23
CA LEU A 88 25.83 -6.65 -15.04
C LEU A 88 26.98 -7.48 -14.49
N ASP A 89 28.15 -7.42 -15.13
CA ASP A 89 29.36 -8.15 -14.74
C ASP A 89 29.81 -7.75 -13.31
N ASP A 90 29.89 -6.45 -13.02
CA ASP A 90 30.29 -5.94 -11.70
C ASP A 90 29.30 -6.36 -10.60
N THR A 91 28.00 -6.42 -10.93
CA THR A 91 26.95 -6.78 -9.97
C THR A 91 26.93 -8.28 -9.73
N GLU A 92 27.11 -9.09 -10.78
CA GLU A 92 27.28 -10.54 -10.67
C GLU A 92 28.48 -10.88 -9.78
N GLU A 93 29.64 -10.28 -10.04
CA GLU A 93 30.86 -10.52 -9.24
C GLU A 93 30.64 -10.16 -7.75
N LYS A 94 30.00 -9.02 -7.49
CA LYS A 94 29.63 -8.62 -6.11
C LYS A 94 28.70 -9.64 -5.46
N LEU A 95 27.64 -10.07 -6.14
CA LEU A 95 26.68 -11.05 -5.59
C LEU A 95 27.36 -12.39 -5.30
N LEU A 96 28.22 -12.87 -6.20
CA LEU A 96 29.00 -14.09 -5.99
C LEU A 96 29.94 -13.94 -4.78
N SER A 97 30.56 -12.77 -4.58
CA SER A 97 31.44 -12.52 -3.43
C SER A 97 30.71 -12.50 -2.08
N LEU A 98 29.42 -12.14 -2.07
CA LEU A 98 28.59 -12.10 -0.86
C LEU A 98 28.28 -13.51 -0.32
N THR A 99 28.18 -14.52 -1.19
CA THR A 99 27.87 -15.90 -0.81
C THR A 99 28.90 -16.51 0.17
N GLY A 100 30.13 -15.99 0.21
CA GLY A 100 31.17 -16.42 1.14
C GLY A 100 31.23 -15.70 2.48
N SER A 101 30.61 -14.52 2.63
CA SER A 101 30.94 -13.56 3.70
C SER A 101 29.76 -13.16 4.61
N VAL A 102 28.51 -13.26 4.14
CA VAL A 102 27.37 -12.56 4.75
C VAL A 102 26.79 -13.21 6.01
N ARG A 103 27.03 -14.52 6.26
CA ARG A 103 26.45 -15.20 7.43
C ARG A 103 26.98 -14.72 8.78
N MET A 104 28.10 -13.99 8.85
CA MET A 104 28.72 -13.58 10.12
C MET A 104 28.52 -12.10 10.52
N ASP A 105 28.16 -11.20 9.59
CA ASP A 105 28.15 -9.76 9.88
C ASP A 105 26.76 -9.14 10.08
N LEU A 106 25.68 -9.73 9.53
CA LEU A 106 24.32 -9.25 9.78
C LEU A 106 23.95 -9.43 11.27
N GLU A 107 24.31 -10.55 11.88
CA GLU A 107 24.12 -10.75 13.33
C GLU A 107 24.91 -9.73 14.18
N ARG A 108 26.04 -9.21 13.70
CA ARG A 108 26.85 -8.22 14.44
C ARG A 108 26.39 -6.78 14.25
N GLN A 109 25.93 -6.40 13.05
CA GLN A 109 25.49 -5.03 12.77
C GLN A 109 24.12 -4.69 13.37
N TYR A 110 23.25 -5.69 13.59
CA TYR A 110 21.97 -5.50 14.32
C TYR A 110 22.07 -5.75 15.83
N SER A 111 23.25 -6.12 16.35
CA SER A 111 23.50 -6.40 17.78
C SER A 111 24.16 -5.24 18.53
N HIS A 112 23.94 -3.99 18.12
CA HIS A 112 24.20 -2.87 19.02
C HIS A 112 22.93 -2.61 19.84
N PRO A 113 22.92 -2.91 21.16
CA PRO A 113 21.92 -2.35 22.03
C PRO A 113 22.23 -0.85 22.08
N SER A 114 21.48 -0.06 21.31
CA SER A 114 21.36 1.36 21.55
C SER A 114 21.04 1.51 23.04
N THR A 115 21.89 2.22 23.78
CA THR A 115 21.64 2.55 25.18
C THR A 115 20.28 3.23 25.27
N PHE A 116 19.27 2.48 25.73
CA PHE A 116 17.89 2.93 25.83
C PHE A 116 17.83 4.20 26.69
N SER A 117 17.65 5.34 26.02
CA SER A 117 17.40 6.62 26.68
C SER A 117 15.96 6.63 27.17
N SER A 118 15.77 6.91 28.46
CA SER A 118 14.49 6.85 29.19
C SER A 118 13.60 8.10 28.97
N HIS A 119 13.72 8.76 27.82
CA HIS A 119 12.88 9.91 27.45
C HIS A 119 12.09 9.61 26.16
N LYS A 120 11.30 8.53 26.18
CA LYS A 120 10.40 8.19 25.07
C LYS A 120 9.21 9.16 25.05
N VAL A 121 9.36 10.29 24.35
CA VAL A 121 8.20 11.09 23.92
C VAL A 121 7.40 10.22 22.93
N GLY A 122 6.12 10.01 23.23
CA GLY A 122 5.22 9.25 22.38
C GLY A 122 4.83 10.00 21.11
N PHE A 123 4.15 9.32 20.19
CA PHE A 123 3.53 9.99 19.05
C PHE A 123 2.42 10.95 19.52
N ALA A 124 2.33 12.11 18.89
CA ALA A 124 1.22 13.03 19.01
C ALA A 124 0.15 12.69 17.96
N ALA A 125 -1.11 12.59 18.39
CA ALA A 125 -2.24 12.41 17.46
C ALA A 125 -2.69 13.75 16.90
N GLU A 126 -3.04 13.78 15.60
CA GLU A 126 -3.59 14.96 14.92
C GLU A 126 -4.94 15.39 15.51
N LYS A 127 -5.70 14.43 16.05
CA LYS A 127 -6.99 14.64 16.71
C LYS A 127 -6.99 14.00 18.08
N SER A 128 -7.63 14.66 19.04
CA SER A 128 -7.94 14.04 20.33
C SER A 128 -8.96 12.90 20.14
N ARG A 129 -9.06 12.03 21.15
CA ARG A 129 -10.06 10.95 21.20
C ARG A 129 -11.48 11.48 21.01
N GLU A 130 -11.80 12.58 21.70
CA GLU A 130 -13.12 13.21 21.67
C GLU A 130 -13.44 13.79 20.30
N GLN A 131 -12.44 14.40 19.64
CA GLN A 131 -12.59 14.91 18.28
C GLN A 131 -12.84 13.78 17.28
N TYR A 132 -12.05 12.71 17.33
CA TYR A 132 -12.23 11.56 16.44
C TYR A 132 -13.59 10.89 16.63
N ILE A 133 -14.01 10.64 17.88
CA ILE A 133 -15.35 10.10 18.20
C ILE A 133 -16.46 11.04 17.69
N GLY A 134 -16.26 12.36 17.84
CA GLY A 134 -17.17 13.37 17.31
C GLY A 134 -17.32 13.27 15.79
N ASP A 135 -16.23 13.03 15.07
CA ASP A 135 -16.24 12.88 13.62
C ASP A 135 -16.85 11.54 13.18
N VAL A 136 -16.63 10.45 13.91
CA VAL A 136 -17.35 9.18 13.68
C VAL A 136 -18.86 9.38 13.81
N LYS A 137 -19.32 10.13 14.83
CA LYS A 137 -20.74 10.46 14.99
C LYS A 137 -21.28 11.29 13.82
N LYS A 138 -20.48 12.20 13.25
CA LYS A 138 -20.87 12.93 12.03
C LYS A 138 -20.96 12.00 10.82
N CYS A 139 -20.01 11.08 10.65
CA CYS A 139 -20.08 10.05 9.61
C CYS A 139 -21.38 9.24 9.71
N LEU A 140 -21.75 8.79 10.91
CA LEU A 140 -23.00 8.06 11.15
C LEU A 140 -24.24 8.89 10.80
N ASN A 141 -24.24 10.20 11.06
CA ASN A 141 -25.34 11.07 10.66
C ASN A 141 -25.46 11.16 9.13
N TYR A 142 -24.35 11.36 8.41
CA TYR A 142 -24.37 11.35 6.94
C TYR A 142 -24.89 10.02 6.38
N ILE A 143 -24.48 8.90 6.97
CA ILE A 143 -24.95 7.57 6.56
C ILE A 143 -26.46 7.42 6.80
N LYS A 144 -26.94 7.87 7.96
CA LYS A 144 -28.36 7.87 8.32
C LYS A 144 -29.20 8.73 7.38
N ASP A 145 -28.66 9.85 6.93
CA ASP A 145 -29.32 10.77 5.99
C ASP A 145 -29.25 10.26 4.53
N GLY A 146 -28.57 9.12 4.28
CA GLY A 146 -28.48 8.48 2.97
C GLY A 146 -27.43 9.09 2.04
N GLU A 147 -26.51 9.90 2.58
CA GLU A 147 -25.44 10.55 1.80
C GLU A 147 -24.32 9.58 1.41
N SER A 148 -24.11 8.53 2.21
CA SER A 148 -23.11 7.48 1.99
C SER A 148 -23.57 6.19 2.67
N TYR A 149 -23.08 5.04 2.21
CA TYR A 149 -23.25 3.74 2.87
C TYR A 149 -22.08 3.43 3.82
N GLU A 150 -20.88 3.88 3.43
CA GLU A 150 -19.62 3.68 4.16
C GLU A 150 -18.76 4.95 4.05
N LEU A 151 -18.04 5.31 5.11
CA LEU A 151 -17.04 6.38 5.12
C LEU A 151 -15.77 5.90 5.83
N CYS A 152 -14.65 5.77 5.11
CA CYS A 152 -13.34 5.44 5.69
C CYS A 152 -12.71 6.68 6.32
N LEU A 153 -13.06 6.95 7.58
CA LEU A 153 -12.53 8.08 8.34
C LEU A 153 -11.11 7.75 8.79
N THR A 154 -10.18 8.69 8.57
CA THR A 154 -8.78 8.52 8.94
C THR A 154 -8.23 9.67 9.76
N THR A 155 -7.10 9.41 10.40
CA THR A 155 -6.28 10.38 11.13
C THR A 155 -4.81 9.96 11.04
N GLN A 156 -3.92 10.81 11.56
CA GLN A 156 -2.49 10.53 11.61
C GLN A 156 -1.94 10.75 13.02
N ILE A 157 -0.88 10.02 13.32
CA ILE A 157 -0.01 10.26 14.46
C ILE A 157 1.37 10.64 13.96
N ARG A 158 2.03 11.57 14.66
CA ARG A 158 3.33 12.14 14.25
C ARG A 158 4.31 12.15 15.42
N LYS A 159 5.60 12.00 15.11
CA LYS A 159 6.67 12.07 16.09
C LYS A 159 7.93 12.65 15.43
N PRO A 160 8.52 13.73 15.96
CA PRO A 160 9.86 14.14 15.57
C PRO A 160 10.86 13.02 15.87
N ILE A 161 11.75 12.73 14.94
CA ILE A 161 12.73 11.63 15.04
C ILE A 161 14.10 12.08 14.53
N GLU A 162 15.15 11.54 15.13
CA GLU A 162 16.54 11.74 14.68
C GLU A 162 17.08 10.52 13.90
N VAL A 163 16.19 9.72 13.30
CA VAL A 163 16.56 8.42 12.70
C VAL A 163 17.39 8.61 11.43
N LEU A 164 18.66 8.20 11.48
CA LEU A 164 19.60 8.21 10.35
C LEU A 164 19.59 6.91 9.52
N ASN A 165 19.10 5.79 10.06
CA ASN A 165 19.11 4.47 9.40
C ASN A 165 17.68 3.98 9.09
N SER A 166 17.06 4.57 8.07
CA SER A 166 15.70 4.23 7.65
C SER A 166 15.56 2.80 7.10
N LEU A 167 16.62 2.25 6.48
CA LEU A 167 16.64 0.86 6.03
C LEU A 167 16.57 -0.11 7.22
N GLY A 168 17.36 0.14 8.28
CA GLY A 168 17.29 -0.65 9.52
C GLY A 168 15.90 -0.62 10.15
N LEU A 169 15.27 0.56 10.19
CA LEU A 169 13.89 0.70 10.68
C LEU A 169 12.92 -0.13 9.83
N TYR A 170 13.04 -0.10 8.51
CA TYR A 170 12.21 -0.91 7.62
C TYR A 170 12.40 -2.41 7.84
N LEU A 171 13.65 -2.88 7.99
CA LEU A 171 13.93 -4.29 8.24
C LEU A 171 13.29 -4.73 9.56
N HIS A 172 13.37 -3.92 10.62
CA HIS A 172 12.68 -4.16 11.89
C HIS A 172 11.15 -4.18 11.74
N LEU A 173 10.58 -3.27 10.93
CA LEU A 173 9.15 -3.25 10.63
C LEU A 173 8.73 -4.54 9.90
N ARG A 174 9.49 -4.96 8.89
CA ARG A 174 9.23 -6.13 8.06
C ARG A 174 9.27 -7.42 8.86
N GLU A 175 10.18 -7.52 9.84
CA GLU A 175 10.28 -8.67 10.73
C GLU A 175 9.08 -8.76 11.69
N ARG A 176 8.69 -7.64 12.31
CA ARG A 176 7.60 -7.63 13.32
C ARG A 176 6.21 -7.65 12.73
N ASN A 177 6.03 -7.06 11.55
CA ASN A 177 4.76 -6.99 10.85
C ASN A 177 4.97 -7.38 9.39
N PRO A 178 5.16 -8.67 9.08
CA PRO A 178 5.33 -9.12 7.70
C PRO A 178 4.00 -8.94 6.95
N ALA A 179 4.08 -8.44 5.71
CA ALA A 179 2.93 -8.21 4.86
C ALA A 179 3.22 -8.63 3.41
N PRO A 180 2.18 -9.00 2.63
CA PRO A 180 2.33 -9.40 1.23
C PRO A 180 2.91 -8.29 0.34
N TYR A 181 2.67 -7.02 0.67
CA TYR A 181 3.17 -5.88 -0.10
C TYR A 181 4.02 -4.98 0.80
N ALA A 182 5.32 -5.24 0.83
CA ALA A 182 6.29 -4.47 1.60
C ALA A 182 7.26 -3.73 0.67
N ALA A 183 7.61 -2.51 1.03
CA ALA A 183 8.53 -1.69 0.25
C ALA A 183 9.33 -0.75 1.15
N TRP A 184 10.59 -0.52 0.78
CA TRP A 184 11.40 0.57 1.29
C TRP A 184 11.79 1.45 0.12
N LEU A 185 11.32 2.70 0.13
CA LEU A 185 11.68 3.71 -0.87
C LEU A 185 12.38 4.86 -0.17
N ASN A 186 13.53 5.26 -0.70
CA ASN A 186 14.32 6.38 -0.19
C ASN A 186 14.50 7.42 -1.30
N PHE A 187 14.04 8.64 -1.04
CA PHE A 187 14.14 9.80 -1.93
C PHE A 187 14.96 10.91 -1.25
N PRO A 188 16.31 10.82 -1.27
CA PRO A 188 17.16 11.74 -0.51
C PRO A 188 17.00 13.22 -0.88
N LYS A 189 16.65 13.52 -2.14
CA LYS A 189 16.45 14.89 -2.62
C LYS A 189 15.21 15.56 -2.00
N GLU A 190 14.24 14.76 -1.60
CA GLU A 190 12.98 15.20 -0.98
C GLU A 190 13.00 14.99 0.54
N ASP A 191 14.13 14.59 1.11
CA ASP A 191 14.26 14.14 2.51
C ASP A 191 13.11 13.20 2.94
N LEU A 192 12.78 12.25 2.05
CA LEU A 192 11.61 11.38 2.18
C LEU A 192 12.01 9.92 2.16
N CYS A 193 11.58 9.17 3.17
CA CYS A 193 11.68 7.72 3.19
C CYS A 193 10.32 7.08 3.55
N ILE A 194 9.99 5.98 2.88
CA ILE A 194 8.74 5.24 3.06
C ILE A 194 9.08 3.81 3.46
N CYS A 195 8.68 3.41 4.67
CA CYS A 195 8.82 2.04 5.18
C CYS A 195 7.42 1.39 5.19
N CYS A 196 7.06 0.73 4.09
CA CYS A 196 5.73 0.18 3.84
C CYS A 196 5.64 -1.30 4.22
N SER A 197 4.57 -1.66 4.94
CA SER A 197 4.20 -3.05 5.21
C SER A 197 2.69 -3.24 5.05
N SER A 198 2.22 -3.15 3.81
CA SER A 198 0.80 -3.14 3.48
C SER A 198 0.24 -4.55 3.23
N PRO A 199 -0.92 -4.89 3.81
CA PRO A 199 -1.62 -6.13 3.51
C PRO A 199 -2.47 -6.07 2.24
N GLU A 200 -2.70 -4.89 1.65
CA GLU A 200 -3.76 -4.70 0.66
C GLU A 200 -3.23 -4.25 -0.71
N ARG A 201 -3.52 -5.04 -1.73
CA ARG A 201 -3.29 -4.65 -3.14
C ARG A 201 -4.40 -3.69 -3.56
N PHE A 202 -3.99 -2.54 -4.07
CA PHE A 202 -4.90 -1.59 -4.71
C PHE A 202 -5.32 -2.13 -6.09
N LEU A 203 -4.35 -2.31 -6.99
CA LEU A 203 -4.62 -2.68 -8.37
C LEU A 203 -3.36 -3.26 -9.02
N GLN A 204 -3.52 -4.35 -9.77
CA GLN A 204 -2.47 -4.96 -10.60
C GLN A 204 -2.99 -5.09 -12.04
N LEU A 205 -2.12 -4.83 -13.01
CA LEU A 205 -2.31 -5.21 -14.41
C LEU A 205 -1.18 -6.16 -14.81
N ASP A 206 -1.53 -7.40 -15.15
CA ASP A 206 -0.55 -8.40 -15.58
C ASP A 206 -0.26 -8.32 -17.10
N ARG A 207 0.71 -9.14 -17.54
CA ARG A 207 1.11 -9.25 -18.96
C ARG A 207 0.03 -9.78 -19.90
N ASN A 208 -1.05 -10.34 -19.35
CA ASN A 208 -2.19 -10.87 -20.10
C ASN A 208 -3.35 -9.85 -20.12
N ASP A 209 -3.08 -8.57 -19.84
CA ASP A 209 -4.08 -7.51 -19.69
C ASP A 209 -5.18 -7.83 -18.67
N MET A 210 -4.91 -8.68 -17.68
CA MET A 210 -5.84 -8.95 -16.60
C MET A 210 -5.65 -7.90 -15.50
N LEU A 211 -6.68 -7.09 -15.27
CA LEU A 211 -6.73 -6.14 -14.19
C LEU A 211 -7.28 -6.84 -12.94
N GLU A 212 -6.62 -6.71 -11.80
CA GLU A 212 -7.01 -7.34 -10.53
C GLU A 212 -6.97 -6.34 -9.37
N ALA A 213 -8.02 -6.32 -8.55
CA ALA A 213 -8.06 -5.64 -7.26
C ALA A 213 -8.36 -6.63 -6.13
N LYS A 214 -7.76 -6.43 -4.94
CA LYS A 214 -7.97 -7.31 -3.78
C LYS A 214 -8.30 -6.51 -2.52
N PRO A 215 -9.53 -5.97 -2.41
CA PRO A 215 -9.95 -5.28 -1.20
C PRO A 215 -9.98 -6.23 0.00
N ILE A 216 -9.60 -5.70 1.15
CA ILE A 216 -9.66 -6.42 2.43
C ILE A 216 -10.62 -5.73 3.39
N LYS A 217 -11.34 -6.51 4.19
CA LYS A 217 -12.14 -6.03 5.34
C LYS A 217 -12.07 -7.04 6.46
N GLY A 218 -12.15 -6.59 7.70
CA GLY A 218 -12.02 -7.46 8.86
C GLY A 218 -10.63 -8.10 9.00
N THR A 219 -10.11 -8.10 10.22
CA THR A 219 -8.83 -8.73 10.53
C THR A 219 -8.92 -9.29 11.93
N ILE A 220 -8.51 -10.54 12.10
CA ILE A 220 -8.48 -11.19 13.41
C ILE A 220 -7.11 -11.84 13.63
N THR A 221 -6.61 -11.80 14.86
CA THR A 221 -5.33 -12.42 15.22
C THR A 221 -5.36 -13.93 14.96
N ARG A 222 -4.18 -14.53 14.76
CA ARG A 222 -4.03 -15.98 14.86
C ARG A 222 -4.30 -16.45 16.30
N GLY A 223 -4.87 -17.64 16.44
CA GLY A 223 -5.08 -18.31 17.73
C GLY A 223 -3.79 -18.89 18.29
N ALA A 224 -3.74 -19.09 19.62
CA ALA A 224 -2.61 -19.74 20.27
C ALA A 224 -2.60 -21.26 20.05
N THR A 225 -3.75 -21.84 19.72
CA THR A 225 -3.93 -23.26 19.38
C THR A 225 -4.66 -23.38 18.04
N GLU A 226 -4.56 -24.54 17.38
CA GLU A 226 -5.28 -24.81 16.12
C GLU A 226 -6.80 -24.68 16.27
N GLU A 227 -7.35 -25.14 17.39
CA GLU A 227 -8.78 -25.02 17.68
C GLU A 227 -9.22 -23.56 17.86
N GLU A 228 -8.45 -22.77 18.61
CA GLU A 228 -8.72 -21.34 18.77
C GLU A 228 -8.56 -20.59 17.44
N ASP A 229 -7.55 -20.95 16.64
CA ASP A 229 -7.28 -20.32 15.35
C ASP A 229 -8.45 -20.52 14.36
N GLU A 230 -8.98 -21.74 14.29
CA GLU A 230 -10.16 -22.05 13.47
C GLU A 230 -11.44 -21.37 14.00
N GLN A 231 -11.62 -21.27 15.32
CA GLN A 231 -12.74 -20.52 15.89
C GLN A 231 -12.68 -19.03 15.54
N LEU A 232 -11.49 -18.41 15.63
CA LEU A 232 -11.29 -17.00 15.25
C LEU A 232 -11.52 -16.80 13.75
N LYS A 233 -11.03 -17.72 12.93
CA LYS A 233 -11.25 -17.72 11.48
C LYS A 233 -12.74 -17.79 11.13
N LEU A 234 -13.49 -18.73 11.74
CA LEU A 234 -14.94 -18.85 11.57
C LEU A 234 -15.69 -17.61 12.07
N LYS A 235 -15.25 -17.03 13.18
CA LYS A 235 -15.83 -15.78 13.71
C LYS A 235 -15.71 -14.63 12.71
N LEU A 236 -14.54 -14.46 12.08
CA LEU A 236 -14.36 -13.46 11.03
C LEU A 236 -15.20 -13.81 9.78
N GLN A 237 -15.21 -15.07 9.37
CA GLN A 237 -15.97 -15.53 8.21
C GLN A 237 -17.47 -15.25 8.34
N LEU A 238 -18.03 -15.35 9.55
CA LEU A 238 -19.45 -15.16 9.84
C LEU A 238 -19.79 -13.73 10.34
N SER A 239 -18.83 -12.80 10.30
CA SER A 239 -19.05 -11.42 10.75
C SER A 239 -19.91 -10.65 9.74
N GLU A 240 -21.18 -10.41 10.09
CA GLU A 240 -22.11 -9.67 9.23
C GLU A 240 -21.62 -8.25 8.91
N LYS A 241 -20.95 -7.58 9.88
CA LYS A 241 -20.33 -6.26 9.68
C LYS A 241 -19.27 -6.33 8.58
N ASP A 242 -18.29 -7.23 8.74
CA ASP A 242 -17.15 -7.32 7.83
C ASP A 242 -17.59 -7.80 6.42
N GLN A 243 -18.56 -8.71 6.35
CA GLN A 243 -19.16 -9.14 5.09
C GLN A 243 -19.88 -7.98 4.38
N ALA A 244 -20.67 -7.19 5.11
CA ALA A 244 -21.38 -6.05 4.54
C ALA A 244 -20.41 -5.00 3.98
N GLU A 245 -19.38 -4.63 4.76
CA GLU A 245 -18.32 -3.71 4.30
C GLU A 245 -17.60 -4.26 3.07
N ASN A 246 -17.23 -5.55 3.09
CA ASN A 246 -16.52 -6.16 1.98
C ASN A 246 -17.37 -6.12 0.70
N LEU A 247 -18.66 -6.46 0.80
CA LEU A 247 -19.58 -6.46 -0.34
C LEU A 247 -19.73 -5.07 -0.97
N MET A 248 -19.84 -4.03 -0.13
CA MET A 248 -19.93 -2.64 -0.61
C MET A 248 -18.69 -2.25 -1.42
N ILE A 249 -17.50 -2.57 -0.92
CA ILE A 249 -16.24 -2.28 -1.62
C ILE A 249 -16.08 -3.14 -2.89
N VAL A 250 -16.50 -4.41 -2.86
CA VAL A 250 -16.51 -5.27 -4.05
C VAL A 250 -17.37 -4.66 -5.14
N ASP A 251 -18.57 -4.20 -4.83
CA ASP A 251 -19.46 -3.61 -5.84
C ASP A 251 -18.89 -2.30 -6.41
N LEU A 252 -18.34 -1.44 -5.55
CA LEU A 252 -17.65 -0.23 -5.95
C LEU A 252 -16.47 -0.53 -6.90
N LEU A 253 -15.63 -1.52 -6.58
CA LEU A 253 -14.51 -1.90 -7.44
C LEU A 253 -14.96 -2.58 -8.74
N ARG A 254 -16.06 -3.35 -8.73
CA ARG A 254 -16.65 -3.87 -9.97
C ARG A 254 -17.08 -2.74 -10.90
N ASN A 255 -17.67 -1.68 -10.35
CA ASN A 255 -18.03 -0.49 -11.12
C ASN A 255 -16.79 0.25 -11.65
N ASP A 256 -15.75 0.43 -10.83
CA ASP A 256 -14.50 1.07 -11.24
C ASP A 256 -13.82 0.32 -12.39
N LEU A 257 -13.64 -1.00 -12.25
CA LEU A 257 -13.07 -1.86 -13.29
C LEU A 257 -13.95 -1.89 -14.54
N GLY A 258 -15.28 -1.85 -14.38
CA GLY A 258 -16.24 -1.81 -15.50
C GLY A 258 -16.04 -0.61 -16.45
N ARG A 259 -15.39 0.47 -16.00
CA ARG A 259 -15.09 1.64 -16.84
C ARG A 259 -13.92 1.41 -17.81
N VAL A 260 -13.01 0.49 -17.48
CA VAL A 260 -11.74 0.27 -18.18
C VAL A 260 -11.56 -1.14 -18.73
N CYS A 261 -12.43 -2.07 -18.34
CA CYS A 261 -12.43 -3.45 -18.81
C CYS A 261 -13.45 -3.70 -19.93
N ASP A 262 -13.24 -4.77 -20.70
CA ASP A 262 -14.17 -5.22 -21.73
C ASP A 262 -15.55 -5.52 -21.12
N PRO A 263 -16.66 -5.09 -21.73
CA PRO A 263 -18.00 -5.38 -21.24
C PRO A 263 -18.21 -6.89 -21.01
N GLY A 264 -18.69 -7.25 -19.82
CA GLY A 264 -18.91 -8.64 -19.43
C GLY A 264 -17.68 -9.41 -18.95
N SER A 265 -16.47 -8.82 -19.00
CA SER A 265 -15.25 -9.48 -18.49
C SER A 265 -15.05 -9.34 -16.98
N VAL A 266 -15.68 -8.34 -16.35
CA VAL A 266 -15.54 -8.07 -14.92
C VAL A 266 -16.28 -9.12 -14.09
N HIS A 267 -15.56 -9.84 -13.24
CA HIS A 267 -16.08 -10.90 -12.39
C HIS A 267 -15.36 -10.95 -11.03
N VAL A 268 -15.94 -11.68 -10.07
CA VAL A 268 -15.42 -11.82 -8.70
C VAL A 268 -15.10 -13.30 -8.46
N PRO A 269 -13.88 -13.78 -8.81
CA PRO A 269 -13.53 -15.19 -8.65
C PRO A 269 -13.51 -15.66 -7.19
N HIS A 270 -13.22 -14.77 -6.25
CA HIS A 270 -13.22 -15.05 -4.81
C HIS A 270 -13.96 -13.93 -4.08
N LEU A 271 -15.01 -14.27 -3.35
CA LEU A 271 -15.83 -13.32 -2.58
C LEU A 271 -15.73 -13.69 -1.09
N MET A 272 -15.23 -12.75 -0.28
CA MET A 272 -15.12 -12.87 1.17
C MET A 272 -14.32 -14.09 1.63
N ASP A 273 -13.24 -14.42 0.92
CA ASP A 273 -12.38 -15.55 1.26
C ASP A 273 -11.47 -15.20 2.43
N ILE A 274 -11.25 -16.14 3.35
CA ILE A 274 -10.41 -15.90 4.53
C ILE A 274 -8.98 -16.35 4.24
N GLN A 275 -8.08 -15.39 4.08
CA GLN A 275 -6.66 -15.64 3.89
C GLN A 275 -5.92 -15.57 5.22
N SER A 276 -5.08 -16.58 5.48
CA SER A 276 -4.25 -16.69 6.68
C SER A 276 -2.83 -16.20 6.38
N TYR A 277 -2.39 -15.21 7.14
CA TYR A 277 -1.00 -14.72 7.14
C TYR A 277 -0.28 -15.16 8.42
N ALA A 278 0.99 -14.77 8.56
CA ALA A 278 1.83 -15.15 9.69
C ALA A 278 1.23 -14.78 11.05
N THR A 279 0.60 -13.60 11.16
CA THR A 279 0.12 -13.04 12.43
C THR A 279 -1.38 -12.81 12.50
N VAL A 280 -2.10 -12.84 11.36
CA VAL A 280 -3.54 -12.56 11.29
C VAL A 280 -4.25 -13.38 10.22
N HIS A 281 -5.56 -13.54 10.35
CA HIS A 281 -6.49 -13.86 9.26
C HIS A 281 -7.14 -12.58 8.74
N THR A 282 -7.48 -12.55 7.45
CA THR A 282 -8.09 -11.37 6.79
C THR A 282 -9.11 -11.83 5.76
N MET A 283 -10.27 -11.16 5.70
CA MET A 283 -11.25 -11.41 4.66
C MET A 283 -10.90 -10.61 3.40
N VAL A 284 -10.72 -11.31 2.30
CA VAL A 284 -10.24 -10.79 1.03
C VAL A 284 -11.22 -11.17 -0.08
N SER A 285 -11.58 -10.19 -0.90
CA SER A 285 -12.26 -10.47 -2.17
C SER A 285 -11.30 -10.21 -3.32
N THR A 286 -11.47 -10.92 -4.43
CA THR A 286 -10.68 -10.71 -5.65
C THR A 286 -11.64 -10.32 -6.76
N ILE A 287 -11.39 -9.20 -7.42
CA ILE A 287 -12.15 -8.71 -8.57
C ILE A 287 -11.20 -8.66 -9.76
N ARG A 288 -11.64 -9.20 -10.90
CA ARG A 288 -10.84 -9.27 -12.13
C ARG A 288 -11.62 -8.78 -13.33
N GLY A 289 -10.93 -8.22 -14.31
CA GLY A 289 -11.50 -7.86 -15.61
C GLY A 289 -10.42 -7.74 -16.68
N LYS A 290 -10.76 -8.06 -17.93
CA LYS A 290 -9.84 -7.92 -19.06
C LYS A 290 -9.79 -6.43 -19.46
N LYS A 291 -8.62 -5.79 -19.36
CA LYS A 291 -8.44 -4.39 -19.76
C LYS A 291 -8.75 -4.22 -21.24
N ARG A 292 -9.49 -3.17 -21.60
CA ARG A 292 -9.73 -2.82 -23.01
C ARG A 292 -8.43 -2.45 -23.72
N SER A 293 -8.34 -2.74 -25.01
CA SER A 293 -7.14 -2.45 -25.81
C SER A 293 -6.89 -0.94 -26.01
N ASP A 294 -7.93 -0.12 -25.95
CA ASP A 294 -7.85 1.35 -26.12
C ASP A 294 -7.48 2.11 -24.84
N ILE A 295 -7.31 1.40 -23.72
CA ILE A 295 -7.08 1.98 -22.40
C ILE A 295 -5.63 1.75 -21.96
N SER A 296 -4.99 2.81 -21.45
CA SER A 296 -3.63 2.71 -20.92
C SER A 296 -3.58 2.20 -19.48
N ALA A 297 -2.40 1.76 -19.02
CA ALA A 297 -2.17 1.38 -17.63
C ALA A 297 -2.51 2.51 -16.64
N VAL A 298 -2.15 3.75 -16.97
CA VAL A 298 -2.44 4.94 -16.15
C VAL A 298 -3.94 5.21 -16.08
N ASP A 299 -4.67 5.01 -17.17
CA ASP A 299 -6.13 5.18 -17.19
C ASP A 299 -6.83 4.14 -16.29
N CYS A 300 -6.29 2.92 -16.19
CA CYS A 300 -6.79 1.90 -15.26
C CYS A 300 -6.67 2.36 -13.81
N VAL A 301 -5.49 2.89 -13.44
CA VAL A 301 -5.25 3.45 -12.11
C VAL A 301 -6.18 4.63 -11.85
N LYS A 302 -6.29 5.59 -12.77
CA LYS A 302 -7.20 6.75 -12.63
C LYS A 302 -8.67 6.37 -12.46
N ALA A 303 -9.12 5.29 -13.10
CA ALA A 303 -10.51 4.86 -13.01
C ALA A 303 -10.86 4.31 -11.62
N ALA A 304 -9.90 3.68 -10.94
CA ALA A 304 -10.11 3.04 -9.63
C ALA A 304 -9.55 3.84 -8.45
N PHE A 305 -8.67 4.82 -8.67
CA PHE A 305 -8.02 5.58 -7.60
C PHE A 305 -8.95 6.68 -7.02
N PRO A 306 -8.88 6.97 -5.70
CA PRO A 306 -8.18 6.22 -4.66
C PRO A 306 -8.83 4.87 -4.32
N GLY A 307 -8.10 4.02 -3.60
CA GLY A 307 -8.56 2.69 -3.20
C GLY A 307 -9.93 2.73 -2.50
N GLY A 308 -10.84 1.85 -2.94
CA GLY A 308 -12.22 1.81 -2.44
C GLY A 308 -12.32 1.66 -0.92
N SER A 309 -11.51 0.77 -0.34
CA SER A 309 -11.42 0.54 1.11
C SER A 309 -10.94 1.75 1.91
N MET A 310 -10.26 2.70 1.26
CA MET A 310 -9.76 3.93 1.85
C MET A 310 -10.63 5.15 1.54
N THR A 311 -11.81 4.97 0.95
CA THR A 311 -12.72 6.07 0.61
C THR A 311 -14.08 5.84 1.24
N GLY A 312 -14.99 5.20 0.52
CA GLY A 312 -16.36 4.95 0.93
C GLY A 312 -17.23 4.72 -0.30
N ALA A 313 -18.51 4.43 -0.08
CA ALA A 313 -19.45 4.18 -1.16
C ALA A 313 -20.72 5.02 -0.95
N PRO A 314 -21.15 5.86 -1.93
CA PRO A 314 -20.55 6.12 -3.24
C PRO A 314 -19.27 6.99 -3.20
N LYS A 315 -18.22 6.56 -3.92
CA LYS A 315 -16.84 7.09 -3.81
C LYS A 315 -16.71 8.62 -3.78
N LEU A 316 -17.25 9.30 -4.78
CA LEU A 316 -17.08 10.76 -4.94
C LEU A 316 -17.69 11.52 -3.75
N ARG A 317 -18.94 11.17 -3.40
CA ARG A 317 -19.64 11.81 -2.28
C ARG A 317 -18.94 11.52 -0.96
N SER A 318 -18.52 10.28 -0.75
CA SER A 318 -17.76 9.88 0.45
C SER A 318 -16.47 10.69 0.60
N MET A 319 -15.71 10.89 -0.48
CA MET A 319 -14.48 11.67 -0.43
C MET A 319 -14.70 13.15 -0.12
N GLU A 320 -15.76 13.78 -0.63
CA GLU A 320 -16.13 15.16 -0.27
C GLU A 320 -16.43 15.30 1.23
N LEU A 321 -17.20 14.36 1.77
CA LEU A 321 -17.55 14.36 3.20
C LEU A 321 -16.29 14.16 4.06
N LEU A 322 -15.43 13.22 3.70
CA LEU A 322 -14.17 12.95 4.42
C LEU A 322 -13.24 14.17 4.39
N ASP A 323 -13.12 14.85 3.26
CA ASP A 323 -12.29 16.06 3.13
C ASP A 323 -12.77 17.21 4.03
N SER A 324 -14.07 17.25 4.35
CA SER A 324 -14.66 18.21 5.29
C SER A 324 -14.47 17.84 6.77
N LEU A 325 -14.33 16.54 7.04
CA LEU A 325 -14.21 16.00 8.40
C LEU A 325 -12.76 15.89 8.84
N GLU A 326 -11.86 15.49 7.95
CA GLU A 326 -10.43 15.35 8.22
C GLU A 326 -9.78 16.72 8.38
N SER A 327 -8.80 16.82 9.29
CA SER A 327 -8.15 18.08 9.66
C SER A 327 -6.88 18.38 8.85
N CYS A 328 -6.41 17.40 8.08
CA CYS A 328 -5.20 17.51 7.28
C CYS A 328 -5.29 16.60 6.06
N SER A 329 -4.36 16.81 5.12
CA SER A 329 -4.18 15.94 3.96
C SER A 329 -3.70 14.55 4.40
N ARG A 330 -4.17 13.51 3.71
CA ARG A 330 -3.64 12.15 3.90
C ARG A 330 -2.25 11.98 3.30
N GLY A 331 -1.87 12.81 2.33
CA GLY A 331 -0.55 12.77 1.68
C GLY A 331 -0.29 11.40 1.06
N ILE A 332 0.84 10.79 1.40
CA ILE A 332 1.21 9.44 0.94
C ILE A 332 0.28 8.37 1.54
N TYR A 333 -0.20 8.55 2.77
CA TYR A 333 -1.11 7.60 3.42
C TYR A 333 -2.45 7.52 2.67
N SER A 334 -3.05 6.33 2.58
CA SER A 334 -4.22 6.03 1.72
C SER A 334 -3.99 6.19 0.21
N GLY A 335 -2.79 6.62 -0.22
CA GLY A 335 -2.36 6.57 -1.61
C GLY A 335 -2.00 5.16 -2.06
N CYS A 336 -1.14 5.03 -3.06
CA CYS A 336 -0.58 3.76 -3.47
C CYS A 336 0.93 3.82 -3.73
N ILE A 337 1.59 2.67 -3.62
CA ILE A 337 3.03 2.48 -3.80
C ILE A 337 3.25 1.21 -4.62
N GLY A 338 4.28 1.22 -5.48
CA GLY A 338 4.61 0.08 -6.33
C GLY A 338 5.35 0.53 -7.59
N PHE A 339 5.06 -0.11 -8.72
CA PHE A 339 5.74 0.15 -9.98
C PHE A 339 4.81 0.30 -11.18
N PHE A 340 5.30 0.99 -12.21
CA PHE A 340 4.81 0.96 -13.59
C PHE A 340 5.96 0.49 -14.48
N SER A 341 5.81 -0.66 -15.11
CA SER A 341 6.83 -1.20 -16.01
C SER A 341 6.65 -0.69 -17.43
N TYR A 342 7.74 -0.60 -18.20
CA TYR A 342 7.66 -0.20 -19.62
C TYR A 342 6.84 -1.18 -20.46
N ASN A 343 6.74 -2.45 -20.05
CA ASN A 343 5.88 -3.45 -20.69
C ASN A 343 4.37 -3.22 -20.42
N GLN A 344 4.02 -2.09 -19.79
CA GLN A 344 2.69 -1.62 -19.42
C GLN A 344 2.02 -2.40 -18.27
N THR A 345 2.73 -3.33 -17.62
CA THR A 345 2.25 -3.94 -16.37
C THR A 345 2.47 -3.00 -15.18
N PHE A 346 1.69 -3.19 -14.13
CA PHE A 346 1.89 -2.52 -12.84
C PHE A 346 1.37 -3.38 -11.71
N ASP A 347 1.92 -3.18 -10.51
CA ASP A 347 1.35 -3.69 -9.26
C ASP A 347 1.50 -2.59 -8.20
N LEU A 348 0.37 -2.20 -7.63
CA LEU A 348 0.26 -1.09 -6.68
C LEU A 348 -0.49 -1.59 -5.44
N ASN A 349 0.09 -1.37 -4.27
CA ASN A 349 -0.58 -1.61 -2.99
C ASN A 349 -1.07 -0.31 -2.36
N ILE A 350 -2.09 -0.41 -1.50
CA ILE A 350 -2.57 0.74 -0.72
C ILE A 350 -1.51 1.08 0.33
N VAL A 351 -1.25 2.37 0.55
CA VAL A 351 -0.33 2.82 1.61
C VAL A 351 -1.05 2.83 2.96
N ILE A 352 -0.98 1.70 3.66
CA ILE A 352 -1.45 1.50 5.03
C ILE A 352 -0.40 0.70 5.81
N ARG A 353 -0.41 0.82 7.15
CA ARG A 353 0.60 0.19 8.03
C ARG A 353 2.04 0.57 7.65
N THR A 354 2.20 1.81 7.18
CA THR A 354 3.43 2.37 6.65
C THR A 354 3.94 3.46 7.58
N VAL A 355 5.26 3.51 7.79
CA VAL A 355 5.94 4.66 8.42
C VAL A 355 6.48 5.56 7.31
N ILE A 356 6.09 6.82 7.32
CA ILE A 356 6.62 7.85 6.41
C ILE A 356 7.54 8.75 7.22
N ILE A 357 8.80 8.84 6.81
CA ILE A 357 9.80 9.74 7.39
C ILE A 357 9.99 10.89 6.42
N HIS A 358 9.73 12.11 6.86
CA HIS A 358 9.92 13.30 6.04
C HIS A 358 10.34 14.49 6.91
N GLU A 359 11.41 15.20 6.53
CA GLU A 359 11.89 16.40 7.24
C GLU A 359 12.08 16.18 8.76
N GLY A 360 12.66 15.03 9.15
CA GLY A 360 12.88 14.67 10.56
C GLY A 360 11.62 14.31 11.36
N GLU A 361 10.50 14.02 10.70
CA GLU A 361 9.25 13.58 11.34
C GLU A 361 8.81 12.21 10.82
N ALA A 362 8.49 11.29 11.74
CA ALA A 362 7.80 10.05 11.43
C ALA A 362 6.29 10.28 11.51
N SER A 363 5.56 9.89 10.46
CA SER A 363 4.10 9.92 10.42
C SER A 363 3.53 8.55 10.08
N ILE A 364 2.43 8.21 10.75
CA ILE A 364 1.69 6.96 10.58
C ILE A 364 0.21 7.31 10.50
N GLY A 365 -0.44 6.94 9.40
CA GLY A 365 -1.88 7.06 9.24
C GLY A 365 -2.62 5.81 9.71
N ALA A 366 -3.82 6.02 10.25
CA ALA A 366 -4.76 4.96 10.59
C ALA A 366 -6.20 5.44 10.50
N GLY A 367 -7.12 4.50 10.36
CA GLY A 367 -8.54 4.77 10.24
C GLY A 367 -9.35 3.50 10.04
N GLY A 368 -10.65 3.67 9.85
CA GLY A 368 -11.60 2.58 9.74
C GLY A 368 -12.82 2.98 8.93
N ALA A 369 -13.49 1.97 8.38
CA ALA A 369 -14.75 2.15 7.70
C ALA A 369 -15.85 2.36 8.72
N ILE A 370 -16.53 3.49 8.62
CA ILE A 370 -17.71 3.78 9.42
C ILE A 370 -18.92 3.33 8.60
N VAL A 371 -19.69 2.41 9.16
CA VAL A 371 -20.96 1.92 8.62
C VAL A 371 -22.08 2.15 9.63
N ALA A 372 -23.33 1.93 9.23
CA ALA A 372 -24.50 2.12 10.09
C ALA A 372 -24.46 1.31 11.41
N LEU A 373 -23.68 0.23 11.45
CA LEU A 373 -23.48 -0.63 12.62
C LEU A 373 -22.25 -0.25 13.48
N SER A 374 -21.47 0.74 13.08
CA SER A 374 -20.25 1.14 13.78
C SER A 374 -20.56 1.78 15.14
N ASN A 375 -19.78 1.42 16.16
CA ASN A 375 -19.78 2.08 17.45
C ASN A 375 -18.62 3.09 17.52
N PRO A 376 -18.87 4.38 17.84
CA PRO A 376 -17.83 5.41 17.81
C PRO A 376 -16.60 5.13 18.67
N GLU A 377 -16.79 4.55 19.85
CA GLU A 377 -15.71 4.21 20.76
C GLU A 377 -14.87 3.04 20.23
N ASP A 378 -15.52 1.98 19.72
CA ASP A 378 -14.83 0.82 19.14
C ASP A 378 -13.99 1.22 17.91
N GLU A 379 -14.49 2.12 17.06
CA GLU A 379 -13.78 2.62 15.88
C GLU A 379 -12.53 3.44 16.25
N TYR A 380 -12.56 4.15 17.38
CA TYR A 380 -11.37 4.82 17.91
C TYR A 380 -10.33 3.79 18.39
N GLU A 381 -10.76 2.78 19.15
CA GLU A 381 -9.85 1.73 19.63
C GLU A 381 -9.24 0.93 18.46
N GLU A 382 -10.02 0.65 17.42
CA GLU A 382 -9.53 0.01 16.18
C GLU A 382 -8.49 0.88 15.46
N MET A 383 -8.74 2.19 15.34
CA MET A 383 -7.78 3.13 14.76
C MET A 383 -6.45 3.12 15.53
N ILE A 384 -6.47 3.15 16.87
CA ILE A 384 -5.26 3.06 17.70
C ILE A 384 -4.57 1.71 17.54
N LEU A 385 -5.32 0.61 17.51
CA LEU A 385 -4.75 -0.72 17.25
C LEU A 385 -4.04 -0.77 15.89
N LYS A 386 -4.56 -0.05 14.89
CA LYS A 386 -3.97 0.01 13.55
C LYS A 386 -2.62 0.74 13.52
N THR A 387 -2.37 1.68 14.42
CA THR A 387 -1.08 2.39 14.52
C THR A 387 -0.02 1.62 15.32
N LYS A 388 -0.44 0.71 16.23
CA LYS A 388 0.42 0.10 17.24
C LYS A 388 1.69 -0.54 16.68
N ALA A 389 1.57 -1.41 15.67
CA ALA A 389 2.73 -2.12 15.12
C ALA A 389 3.76 -1.15 14.50
N PRO A 390 3.40 -0.29 13.51
CA PRO A 390 4.33 0.72 12.99
C PRO A 390 4.90 1.67 14.05
N ALA A 391 4.07 2.14 14.99
CA ALA A 391 4.50 3.08 16.02
C ALA A 391 5.49 2.44 17.00
N SER A 392 5.23 1.19 17.42
CA SER A 392 6.13 0.44 18.30
C SER A 392 7.49 0.18 17.66
N THR A 393 7.52 -0.10 16.34
CA THR A 393 8.78 -0.23 15.60
C THR A 393 9.61 1.05 15.66
N VAL A 394 9.00 2.22 15.43
CA VAL A 394 9.72 3.50 15.52
C VAL A 394 10.21 3.77 16.93
N ILE A 395 9.38 3.53 17.95
CA ILE A 395 9.71 3.76 19.36
C ILE A 395 10.80 2.81 19.87
N ASP A 396 10.89 1.60 19.34
CA ASP A 396 11.87 0.60 19.76
C ASP A 396 13.20 0.71 18.99
N PHE A 397 13.17 1.32 17.80
CA PHE A 397 14.35 1.49 16.95
C PHE A 397 15.15 2.77 17.28
N GLU A 398 14.46 3.82 17.75
CA GLU A 398 15.08 5.00 18.36
C GLU A 398 15.57 4.70 19.78
#